data_AF-A0AA43TNA8-F1
#
_entry.id   AF-A0AA43TNA8-F1
#
_cell.length_a   1.000
_cell.length_b   1.000
_cell.length_c   1.000
_cell.angle_alpha   90.00
_cell.angle_beta   90.00
_cell.angle_gamma   90.00
#
_symmetry.space_group_name_H-M   'P 1'
#
loop_
_entity.id
_entity.type
_entity.pdbx_description
1 polymer ?
#
loop_
_entity_poly.entity_id
_entity_poly.type
_entity_poly.pdbx_seq_one_letter_code
_entity_poly.pdbx_strand_id
1 'polypeptide(L)' 'MDFLDIFGQLDDPRIDRKKLHPMPEILLLTLCAVICGAESWDDIEIFGQSKLDFL' A
#
# COMPACT_ATOMS: atom_id res chain seq x y z
N MET A 1 -19.07 -2.22 0.87
CA MET A 1 -18.00 -1.74 0.00
C MET A 1 -16.99 -1.06 0.89
N ASP A 2 -15.88 -1.72 1.13
CA ASP A 2 -14.78 -1.20 1.94
C ASP A 2 -13.69 -0.57 1.06
N PHE A 3 -12.57 -0.18 1.67
CA PHE A 3 -11.45 0.44 0.96
C PHE A 3 -10.90 -0.47 -0.16
N LEU A 4 -10.75 -1.77 0.10
CA LEU A 4 -10.17 -2.70 -0.86
C LEU A 4 -11.13 -2.93 -2.03
N ASP A 5 -12.44 -2.97 -1.78
CA ASP A 5 -13.46 -3.06 -2.84
C ASP A 5 -13.43 -1.85 -3.78
N ILE A 6 -13.25 -0.63 -3.25
CA ILE A 6 -13.24 0.61 -4.04
C ILE A 6 -12.01 0.68 -4.93
N PHE A 7 -10.82 0.47 -4.34
CA PHE A 7 -9.56 0.61 -5.06
C PHE A 7 -9.21 -0.64 -5.88
N GLY A 8 -9.83 -1.79 -5.61
CA GLY A 8 -9.68 -3.03 -6.38
C GLY A 8 -10.26 -2.98 -7.78
N GLN A 9 -11.09 -1.96 -8.10
CA GLN A 9 -11.65 -1.74 -9.44
C GLN A 9 -10.74 -0.90 -10.34
N LEU A 10 -9.64 -0.35 -9.80
CA LEU A 10 -8.70 0.43 -10.59
C LEU A 10 -7.81 -0.48 -11.44
N ASP A 11 -7.59 -0.07 -12.69
CA ASP A 11 -6.61 -0.71 -13.54
C ASP A 11 -5.21 -0.52 -12.94
N ASP A 12 -4.50 -1.63 -12.73
CA ASP A 12 -3.14 -1.63 -12.22
C ASP A 12 -2.14 -1.45 -13.38
N PRO A 13 -1.51 -0.27 -13.55
CA PRO A 13 -0.64 0.02 -14.68
C PRO A 13 0.72 -0.68 -14.60
N ARG A 14 1.00 -1.39 -13.50
CA ARG A 14 2.26 -2.13 -13.33
C ARG A 14 2.29 -3.33 -14.26
N ILE A 15 3.49 -3.71 -14.67
CA ILE A 15 3.71 -4.96 -15.43
C ILE A 15 3.37 -6.15 -14.53
N ASP A 16 2.59 -7.12 -15.01
CA ASP A 16 2.10 -8.25 -14.20
C ASP A 16 3.21 -9.00 -13.44
N ARG A 17 4.36 -9.25 -14.08
CA ARG A 17 5.51 -9.89 -13.43
C ARG A 17 6.16 -9.09 -12.29
N LYS A 18 5.76 -7.82 -12.10
CA LYS A 18 6.22 -6.92 -11.03
C LYS A 18 5.15 -6.68 -9.95
N LYS A 19 4.03 -7.40 -9.99
CA LYS A 19 2.94 -7.28 -9.00
C LYS A 19 3.15 -8.29 -7.87
N LEU A 20 4.00 -7.94 -6.90
CA LEU A 20 4.19 -8.77 -5.69
C LEU A 20 2.99 -8.64 -4.73
N HIS A 21 2.44 -7.42 -4.62
CA HIS A 21 1.30 -7.10 -3.76
C HIS A 21 0.17 -6.46 -4.59
N PRO A 22 -1.11 -6.71 -4.23
CA PRO A 22 -2.25 -6.02 -4.81
C PRO A 22 -2.13 -4.50 -4.71
N MET A 23 -2.57 -3.78 -5.74
CA MET A 23 -2.56 -2.31 -5.75
C MET A 23 -3.33 -1.72 -4.55
N PRO A 24 -4.53 -2.20 -4.18
CA PRO A 24 -5.29 -1.61 -3.07
C PRO A 24 -4.57 -1.70 -1.73
N GLU A 25 -3.84 -2.78 -1.48
CA GLU A 25 -3.05 -2.95 -0.25
C GLU A 25 -1.88 -1.97 -0.20
N ILE A 26 -1.20 -1.75 -1.33
CA ILE A 26 -0.13 -0.74 -1.42
C ILE A 26 -0.70 0.64 -1.13
N LEU A 27 -1.85 0.99 -1.70
CA LEU A 27 -2.50 2.27 -1.45
C LEU A 27 -2.91 2.43 0.01
N LEU A 28 -3.42 1.38 0.64
CA LEU A 28 -3.78 1.39 2.06
C LEU A 28 -2.54 1.63 2.92
N LEU A 29 -1.45 0.90 2.67
CA LEU A 29 -0.17 1.09 3.36
C LEU A 29 0.36 2.52 3.20
N THR A 30 0.39 3.03 1.97
CA THR A 30 0.84 4.40 1.67
C THR A 30 -0.02 5.43 2.40
N LEU A 31 -1.35 5.28 2.39
CA LEU A 31 -2.25 6.20 3.10
C LEU A 31 -1.96 6.22 4.60
N CYS A 32 -1.85 5.05 5.24
CA CYS A 32 -1.54 4.96 6.66
C CYS A 32 -0.17 5.58 6.98
N ALA A 33 0.86 5.27 6.19
CA ALA A 33 2.21 5.79 6.38
C ALA A 33 2.25 7.33 6.24
N VAL A 34 1.61 7.89 5.21
CA VAL A 34 1.56 9.34 4.96
C VAL A 34 0.81 10.07 6.08
N ILE A 35 -0.31 9.52 6.58
CA ILE A 35 -1.01 10.07 7.75
C ILE A 35 -0.09 10.08 8.99
N CYS A 36 0.80 9.11 9.12
CA CYS A 36 1.79 9.02 10.17
C CYS A 36 3.06 9.86 9.90
N GLY A 37 3.10 10.65 8.84
CA GLY A 37 4.20 11.58 8.54
C GLY A 37 5.31 11.02 7.66
N ALA A 38 5.09 9.93 6.92
CA ALA A 38 6.03 9.49 5.90
C ALA A 38 6.13 10.50 4.75
N GLU A 39 7.35 10.91 4.39
CA GLU A 39 7.61 11.91 3.34
C GLU A 39 8.21 11.30 2.07
N SER A 40 8.65 10.03 2.14
CA SER A 40 9.30 9.31 1.05
C SER A 40 8.81 7.86 0.92
N TRP A 41 9.17 7.21 -0.19
CA TRP A 41 8.90 5.78 -0.38
C TRP A 41 9.67 4.90 0.60
N ASP A 42 10.88 5.31 0.98
CA ASP A 42 11.69 4.62 1.98
C ASP A 42 11.00 4.70 3.36
N ASP A 43 10.41 5.85 3.70
CA ASP A 43 9.63 5.99 4.95
C ASP A 43 8.39 5.08 4.96
N ILE A 44 7.72 4.93 3.82
CA ILE A 44 6.57 4.03 3.68
C ILE A 44 7.00 2.56 3.84
N GLU A 45 8.15 2.17 3.28
CA GLU A 45 8.72 0.84 3.46
C GLU A 45 9.03 0.58 4.94
N ILE A 46 9.72 1.52 5.61
CA ILE A 46 10.05 1.44 7.04
C ILE A 46 8.77 1.34 7.88
N PHE A 47 7.76 2.15 7.57
CA PHE A 47 6.46 2.10 8.25
C PHE A 47 5.84 0.70 8.10
N GLY A 48 5.75 0.17 6.88
CA GLY A 48 5.21 -1.16 6.62
C GLY A 48 5.95 -2.27 7.36
N GLN A 49 7.28 -2.26 7.32
CA GLN A 49 8.09 -3.23 8.06
C GLN A 49 7.89 -3.14 9.58
N SER A 50 7.75 -1.92 10.13
CA SER A 50 7.49 -1.72 11.56
C SER A 50 6.13 -2.22 12.04
N LYS A 51 5.20 -2.52 11.12
CA LYS A 51 3.84 -3.00 11.40
C LYS A 51 3.61 -4.45 11.02
N LEU A 52 4.67 -5.21 10.70
CA LEU A 52 4.53 -6.63 10.37
C LEU A 52 3.87 -7.45 11.49
N ASP A 53 4.05 -7.08 12.75
CA ASP A 53 3.43 -7.75 13.90
C ASP A 53 1.90 -7.54 13.99
N PHE A 54 1.33 -6.64 13.18
CA PHE A 54 -0.12 -6.39 13.13
C PHE A 54 -0.86 -7.30 12.13
N LEU A 55 -0.14 -8.14 11.38
CA LEU A 55 -0.65 -9.12 10.41
C LEU A 55 -0.85 -10.49 11.06
#